data_AF-A0A426YEM4-F1
#
_entry.id   AF-A0A426YEM4-F1
#
_cell.length_a   1.000
_cell.length_b   1.000
_cell.length_c   1.000
_cell.angle_alpha   90.00
_cell.angle_beta   90.00
_cell.angle_gamma   90.00
#
_symmetry.space_group_name_H-M   'P 1'
#
loop_
_entity.id
_entity.type
_entity.pdbx_description
1 polymer ?
#
loop_
_entity_poly.entity_id
_entity_poly.type
_entity_poly.pdbx_seq_one_letter_code
_entity_poly.pdbx_strand_id
1 'polypeptide(L)'
;MVLEESGGAEPRWVRTKVVVDNHIVIPDLEDQRRAAAAASPDQVVEDYVASLTSAPMDRSRPLWDLHILNFPTSDAAAVTVLRVHHSLGDGTSLMSLLLACTRKASDPDSLPTIPHQSRRPLASRKLHAGGGAFTLLLWLWAFLILAWNTLLDVLRFTATSTFSKDTPTPLTGPKGVEYHPKRIVHRTVSLDDIKDVKNAMHCVGRPSLSPSSFTP
;
A
#
# COMPACT_ATOMS: atom_id res chain seq x y z
N MET A 1 -11.39 14.94 -9.85
CA MET A 1 -10.74 16.10 -10.52
C MET A 1 -10.23 15.62 -11.86
N VAL A 2 -10.15 16.51 -12.86
CA VAL A 2 -9.63 16.20 -14.20
C VAL A 2 -8.38 17.04 -14.44
N LEU A 3 -7.43 16.49 -15.20
CA LEU A 3 -6.21 17.20 -15.57
C LEU A 3 -6.49 17.97 -16.87
N GLU A 4 -6.47 19.30 -16.82
CA GLU A 4 -6.62 20.13 -18.01
C GLU A 4 -5.25 20.53 -18.54
N GLU A 5 -4.95 20.14 -19.78
CA GLU A 5 -3.74 20.50 -20.51
C GLU A 5 -4.11 21.58 -21.56
N SER A 6 -4.04 22.85 -21.18
CA SER A 6 -4.31 23.96 -22.09
C SER A 6 -3.03 24.31 -22.86
N GLY A 7 -2.79 23.64 -24.00
CA GLY A 7 -1.89 24.03 -25.10
C GLY A 7 -0.69 24.95 -24.81
N GLY A 8 0.08 24.68 -23.76
CA GLY A 8 1.25 25.48 -23.34
C GLY A 8 1.32 25.88 -21.86
N ALA A 9 0.24 25.71 -21.08
CA ALA A 9 0.23 26.01 -19.64
C ALA A 9 0.45 24.75 -18.78
N GLU A 10 0.95 24.94 -17.55
CA GLU A 10 1.12 23.85 -16.58
C GLU A 10 -0.20 23.12 -16.31
N PRO A 11 -0.17 21.77 -16.21
CA PRO A 11 -1.37 20.98 -16.04
C PRO A 11 -2.06 21.31 -14.72
N ARG A 12 -3.34 21.68 -14.78
CA ARG A 12 -4.14 22.09 -13.62
C ARG A 12 -5.22 21.07 -13.26
N TRP A 13 -5.43 20.86 -11.97
CA TRP A 13 -6.53 20.04 -11.47
C TRP A 13 -7.81 20.86 -11.40
N VAL A 14 -8.80 20.48 -12.22
CA VAL A 14 -10.10 21.13 -12.25
C VAL A 14 -11.15 20.25 -11.61
N ARG A 15 -11.99 20.84 -10.74
CA ARG A 15 -13.15 20.15 -10.18
C ARG A 15 -14.15 19.90 -11.30
N THR A 16 -14.47 18.64 -11.53
CA THR A 16 -15.38 18.19 -12.61
C THR A 16 -16.50 17.38 -11.99
N LYS A 17 -17.70 17.45 -12.59
CA LYS A 17 -18.83 16.60 -12.23
C LYS A 17 -18.54 15.18 -12.71
N VAL A 18 -18.49 14.23 -11.78
CA VAL A 18 -18.20 12.82 -12.09
C VAL A 18 -19.49 12.16 -12.57
N VAL A 19 -19.45 11.55 -13.76
CA VAL A 19 -20.52 10.69 -14.27
C VAL A 19 -20.06 9.25 -14.05
N VAL A 20 -20.62 8.58 -13.05
CA VAL A 20 -20.15 7.26 -12.58
C VAL A 20 -20.25 6.20 -13.67
N ASP A 21 -21.29 6.26 -14.50
CA ASP A 21 -21.53 5.28 -15.56
C ASP A 21 -20.39 5.22 -16.59
N ASN A 22 -19.67 6.33 -16.80
CA ASN A 22 -18.52 6.38 -17.71
C ASN A 22 -17.26 5.73 -17.14
N HIS A 23 -17.26 5.41 -15.84
CA HIS A 23 -16.14 4.78 -15.16
C HIS A 23 -16.38 3.28 -14.90
N ILE A 24 -17.61 2.79 -15.08
CA ILE A 24 -17.93 1.36 -14.91
C ILE A 24 -17.85 0.68 -16.27
N VAL A 25 -16.94 -0.28 -16.39
CA VAL A 25 -16.71 -1.04 -17.61
C VAL A 25 -17.07 -2.51 -17.35
N ILE A 26 -18.03 -3.03 -18.11
CA ILE A 26 -18.39 -4.45 -18.09
C ILE A 26 -17.95 -5.03 -19.43
N PRO A 27 -16.72 -5.56 -19.54
CA PRO A 27 -16.24 -6.13 -20.79
C PRO A 27 -16.97 -7.46 -21.09
N ASP A 28 -17.37 -7.64 -22.35
CA ASP A 28 -17.75 -8.96 -22.83
C ASP A 28 -16.48 -9.74 -23.18
N LEU A 29 -16.20 -10.77 -22.38
CA LEU A 29 -14.99 -11.59 -22.49
C LEU A 29 -15.31 -13.02 -22.96
N GLU A 30 -16.54 -13.28 -23.40
CA GLU A 30 -16.95 -14.61 -23.81
C GLU A 30 -16.17 -15.09 -25.04
N ASP A 31 -15.85 -14.18 -25.97
CA ASP A 31 -15.02 -14.50 -27.14
C ASP A 31 -13.56 -14.76 -26.76
N GLN A 32 -12.99 -14.02 -25.81
CA GLN A 32 -11.64 -14.29 -25.30
C GLN A 32 -11.59 -15.63 -24.55
N ARG A 33 -12.61 -15.94 -23.76
CA ARG A 33 -12.77 -17.22 -23.07
C ARG A 33 -12.91 -18.38 -24.07
N ARG A 34 -13.68 -18.20 -25.14
CA ARG A 34 -13.88 -19.20 -26.19
C ARG A 34 -12.63 -19.40 -27.05
N ALA A 35 -11.94 -18.31 -27.39
CA ALA A 35 -10.68 -18.36 -28.14
C ALA A 35 -9.57 -19.01 -27.31
N ALA A 36 -9.57 -18.78 -26.00
CA ALA A 36 -8.65 -19.39 -25.05
C ALA A 36 -9.18 -20.76 -24.58
N ALA A 37 -9.54 -21.65 -25.52
CA ALA A 37 -10.10 -22.98 -25.24
C ALA A 37 -9.24 -23.88 -24.33
N ALA A 38 -7.97 -23.51 -24.10
CA ALA A 38 -7.04 -24.18 -23.18
C ALA A 38 -6.66 -23.36 -21.92
N ALA A 39 -7.12 -22.11 -21.80
CA ALA A 39 -6.80 -21.25 -20.66
C ALA A 39 -7.84 -21.40 -19.55
N SER A 40 -7.40 -21.36 -18.29
CA SER A 40 -8.33 -21.32 -17.16
C SER A 40 -9.06 -19.97 -17.09
N PRO A 41 -10.26 -19.89 -16.49
CA PRO A 41 -10.94 -18.61 -16.24
C PRO A 41 -10.05 -17.61 -15.51
N ASP A 42 -9.20 -18.09 -14.61
CA ASP A 42 -8.22 -17.30 -13.86
C ASP A 42 -7.18 -16.64 -14.76
N GLN A 43 -6.70 -17.36 -15.79
CA GLN A 43 -5.75 -16.80 -16.76
C GLN A 43 -6.38 -15.67 -17.59
N VAL A 44 -7.67 -15.77 -17.92
CA VAL A 44 -8.39 -14.70 -18.62
C VAL A 44 -8.43 -13.43 -17.77
N VAL A 45 -8.68 -13.55 -16.45
CA VAL A 45 -8.59 -12.41 -15.53
C VAL A 45 -7.18 -11.85 -15.47
N GLU A 46 -6.17 -12.71 -15.34
CA GLU A 46 -4.76 -12.31 -15.27
C GLU A 46 -4.30 -11.55 -16.51
N ASP A 47 -4.60 -12.07 -17.69
CA ASP A 47 -4.28 -11.44 -18.98
C ASP A 47 -5.04 -10.13 -19.17
N TYR A 48 -6.31 -10.07 -18.74
CA TYR A 48 -7.08 -8.84 -18.76
C TYR A 48 -6.46 -7.77 -17.87
N VAL A 49 -6.15 -8.08 -16.61
CA VAL A 49 -5.51 -7.13 -15.69
C VAL A 49 -4.13 -6.73 -16.19
N ALA A 50 -3.35 -7.67 -16.75
CA ALA A 50 -2.06 -7.38 -17.38
C ALA A 50 -2.21 -6.35 -18.51
N SER A 51 -3.19 -6.53 -19.40
CA SER A 51 -3.47 -5.60 -20.49
C SER A 51 -3.85 -4.19 -19.97
N LEU A 52 -4.62 -4.12 -18.88
CA LEU A 52 -5.01 -2.86 -18.24
C LEU A 52 -3.79 -2.09 -17.70
N THR A 53 -2.74 -2.77 -17.25
CA THR A 53 -1.54 -2.08 -16.75
C THR A 53 -0.76 -1.35 -17.83
N SER A 54 -0.88 -1.77 -19.08
CA SER A 54 -0.19 -1.18 -20.23
C SER A 54 -1.05 -0.17 -21.01
N ALA A 55 -2.38 -0.27 -20.92
CA ALA A 55 -3.30 0.62 -21.64
C ALA A 55 -3.26 2.05 -21.07
N PRO A 56 -3.17 3.12 -21.88
CA PRO A 56 -3.25 4.50 -21.37
C PRO A 56 -4.64 4.81 -20.78
N MET A 57 -4.70 5.68 -19.76
CA MET A 57 -5.98 6.21 -19.24
C MET A 57 -6.35 7.51 -19.95
N ASP A 58 -7.64 7.68 -20.20
CA ASP A 58 -8.21 8.90 -20.75
C ASP A 58 -8.12 10.05 -19.73
N ARG A 59 -7.37 11.10 -20.07
CA ARG A 59 -7.14 12.27 -19.21
C ARG A 59 -8.28 13.27 -19.22
N SER A 60 -9.26 13.14 -20.12
CA SER A 60 -10.44 14.02 -20.19
C SER A 60 -11.43 13.76 -19.05
N ARG A 61 -11.26 12.67 -18.31
CA ARG A 61 -12.09 12.25 -17.18
C ARG A 61 -11.25 11.97 -15.93
N PRO A 62 -11.88 11.87 -14.73
CA PRO A 62 -11.16 11.46 -13.53
C PRO A 62 -10.39 10.17 -13.76
N LEU A 63 -9.12 10.12 -13.31
CA LEU A 63 -8.20 9.03 -13.62
C LEU A 63 -8.43 7.78 -12.73
N TRP A 64 -9.63 7.23 -12.77
CA TRP A 64 -10.00 5.97 -12.16
C TRP A 64 -11.07 5.27 -13.01
N ASP A 65 -11.05 3.95 -13.09
CA ASP A 65 -12.07 3.15 -13.76
C ASP A 65 -12.31 1.85 -12.96
N LEU A 66 -13.52 1.30 -13.01
CA LEU A 66 -13.96 0.09 -12.34
C LEU A 66 -14.40 -0.94 -13.38
N HIS A 67 -13.72 -2.08 -13.44
CA HIS A 67 -14.01 -3.15 -14.38
C HIS A 67 -14.68 -4.31 -13.67
N ILE A 68 -15.84 -4.75 -14.14
CA ILE A 68 -16.59 -5.87 -13.54
C ILE A 68 -16.56 -7.05 -14.51
N LEU A 69 -15.83 -8.09 -14.12
CA LEU A 69 -15.65 -9.34 -14.85
C LEU A 69 -16.72 -10.32 -14.36
N ASN A 70 -17.85 -10.35 -15.07
CA ASN A 70 -19.04 -11.10 -14.66
C ASN A 70 -19.03 -12.55 -15.16
N PHE A 71 -18.03 -13.32 -14.74
CA PHE A 71 -17.94 -14.75 -15.00
C PHE A 71 -17.26 -15.46 -13.83
N PRO A 72 -17.61 -16.75 -13.58
CA PRO A 72 -17.03 -17.50 -12.48
C PRO A 72 -15.56 -17.87 -12.75
N THR A 73 -14.72 -17.65 -11.75
CA THR A 73 -13.33 -18.10 -11.67
C THR A 73 -13.21 -19.30 -10.74
N SER A 74 -12.00 -19.80 -10.49
CA SER A 74 -11.79 -20.90 -9.52
C SER A 74 -12.21 -20.51 -8.09
N ASP A 75 -11.98 -19.24 -7.71
CA ASP A 75 -12.14 -18.75 -6.35
C ASP A 75 -13.36 -17.83 -6.15
N ALA A 76 -13.96 -17.28 -7.21
CA ALA A 76 -15.01 -16.27 -7.11
C ALA A 76 -16.09 -16.39 -8.19
N ALA A 77 -17.32 -15.94 -7.90
CA ALA A 77 -18.41 -15.90 -8.88
C ALA A 77 -18.27 -14.76 -9.90
N ALA A 78 -17.58 -13.68 -9.52
CA ALA A 78 -17.25 -12.54 -10.35
C ALA A 78 -16.01 -11.83 -9.77
N VAL A 79 -15.27 -11.11 -10.61
CA VAL A 79 -14.08 -10.35 -10.20
C VAL A 79 -14.27 -8.87 -10.51
N THR A 80 -13.89 -8.01 -9.56
CA THR A 80 -13.92 -6.55 -9.76
C THR A 80 -12.51 -6.00 -9.73
N VAL A 81 -12.14 -5.22 -10.75
CA VAL A 81 -10.81 -4.62 -10.90
C VAL A 81 -10.96 -3.10 -10.84
N LEU A 82 -10.50 -2.50 -9.75
CA LEU A 82 -10.42 -1.06 -9.60
C LEU A 82 -9.06 -0.57 -10.06
N ARG A 83 -9.04 0.27 -11.09
CA ARG A 83 -7.84 0.90 -11.64
C ARG A 83 -7.81 2.37 -11.24
N VAL A 84 -6.76 2.82 -10.58
CA VAL A 84 -6.60 4.22 -10.13
C VAL A 84 -5.21 4.72 -10.50
N HIS A 85 -5.14 5.94 -11.04
CA HIS A 85 -3.87 6.58 -11.33
C HIS A 85 -3.20 7.11 -10.04
N HIS A 86 -1.88 6.93 -9.91
CA HIS A 86 -1.13 7.24 -8.69
C HIS A 86 -1.21 8.71 -8.25
N SER A 87 -1.50 9.63 -9.18
CA SER A 87 -1.70 11.04 -8.86
C SER A 87 -3.00 11.32 -8.07
N LEU A 88 -3.94 10.37 -8.03
CA LEU A 88 -5.21 10.52 -7.31
C LEU A 88 -5.08 10.16 -5.82
N GLY A 89 -4.09 9.32 -5.47
CA GLY A 89 -3.88 8.88 -4.10
C GLY A 89 -2.73 7.90 -3.98
N ASP A 90 -2.17 7.84 -2.77
CA ASP A 90 -1.20 6.83 -2.37
C ASP A 90 -1.91 5.55 -1.90
N GLY A 91 -1.12 4.48 -1.68
CA GLY A 91 -1.66 3.20 -1.22
C GLY A 91 -2.42 3.31 0.13
N THR A 92 -1.98 4.21 1.01
CA THR A 92 -2.61 4.45 2.31
C THR A 92 -3.99 5.08 2.17
N SER A 93 -4.13 6.11 1.33
CA SER A 93 -5.40 6.77 1.08
C SER A 93 -6.37 5.82 0.39
N LEU A 94 -5.90 5.02 -0.56
CA LEU A 94 -6.74 4.03 -1.25
C LEU A 94 -7.24 2.93 -0.28
N MET A 95 -6.38 2.43 0.60
CA MET A 95 -6.78 1.45 1.61
C MET A 95 -7.78 2.06 2.61
N SER A 96 -7.57 3.32 2.99
CA SER A 96 -8.50 4.05 3.87
C SER A 96 -9.88 4.22 3.21
N LEU A 97 -9.92 4.52 1.91
CA LEU A 97 -11.15 4.59 1.14
C LEU A 97 -11.86 3.22 1.12
N LEU A 98 -11.14 2.15 0.81
CA LEU A 98 -11.70 0.79 0.81
C LEU A 98 -12.29 0.42 2.17
N LEU A 99 -11.59 0.74 3.25
CA LEU A 99 -12.08 0.51 4.62
C LEU A 99 -13.31 1.38 4.94
N ALA A 100 -13.36 2.63 4.48
CA ALA A 100 -14.54 3.49 4.64
C ALA A 100 -15.77 2.96 3.89
N CYS A 101 -15.56 2.25 2.78
CA CYS A 101 -16.60 1.57 2.01
C CYS A 101 -17.07 0.25 2.62
N THR A 102 -16.39 -0.26 3.66
CA THR A 102 -16.76 -1.52 4.33
C THR A 102 -17.29 -1.26 5.74
N ARG A 103 -17.92 -2.29 6.33
CA ARG A 103 -18.47 -2.26 7.68
C ARG A 103 -17.98 -3.44 8.48
N LYS A 104 -17.99 -3.29 9.81
CA LYS A 104 -17.56 -4.34 10.71
C LYS A 104 -18.56 -5.49 10.66
N ALA A 105 -18.08 -6.74 10.53
CA ALA A 105 -18.96 -7.91 10.52
C ALA A 105 -19.76 -8.10 11.82
N SER A 106 -19.26 -7.55 12.95
CA SER A 106 -19.95 -7.59 14.25
C SER A 106 -20.89 -6.41 14.49
N ASP A 107 -20.77 -5.33 13.71
CA ASP A 107 -21.57 -4.12 13.87
C ASP A 107 -21.67 -3.38 12.52
N PRO A 108 -22.84 -3.46 11.85
CA PRO A 108 -23.02 -2.95 10.49
C PRO A 108 -22.97 -1.42 10.39
N ASP A 109 -23.06 -0.68 11.50
CA ASP A 109 -22.98 0.78 11.49
C ASP A 109 -21.57 1.31 11.76
N SER A 110 -20.65 0.47 12.23
CA SER A 110 -19.26 0.88 12.50
C SER A 110 -18.29 0.57 11.36
N LEU A 111 -17.34 1.50 11.19
CA LEU A 111 -16.19 1.34 10.31
C LEU A 111 -15.19 0.33 10.90
N PRO A 112 -14.45 -0.41 10.05
CA PRO A 112 -13.38 -1.27 10.51
C PRO A 112 -12.29 -0.45 11.21
N THR A 113 -11.93 -0.87 12.42
CA THR A 113 -10.87 -0.24 13.21
C THR A 113 -9.53 -0.84 12.83
N ILE A 114 -8.62 -0.03 12.28
CA ILE A 114 -7.22 -0.45 12.14
C ILE A 114 -6.57 -0.30 13.53
N PRO A 115 -5.91 -1.33 14.08
CA PRO A 115 -5.18 -1.20 15.33
C PRO A 115 -4.06 -0.17 15.15
N HIS A 116 -4.27 1.01 15.72
CA HIS A 116 -3.22 2.02 15.79
C HIS A 116 -2.18 1.52 16.80
N GLN A 117 -0.96 1.25 16.34
CA GLN A 117 0.17 1.07 17.25
C GLN A 117 0.34 2.39 18.01
N SER A 118 -0.20 2.46 19.23
CA SER A 118 0.05 3.56 20.14
C SER A 118 1.56 3.66 20.28
N ARG A 119 2.15 4.70 19.67
CA ARG A 119 3.52 5.07 19.96
C ARG A 119 3.54 5.29 21.46
N ARG A 120 4.27 4.43 22.18
CA ARG A 120 4.53 4.66 23.60
C ARG A 120 4.96 6.11 23.70
N PRO A 121 4.26 6.96 24.48
CA PRO A 121 4.72 8.31 24.67
C PRO A 121 6.16 8.17 25.15
N LEU A 122 7.11 8.74 24.40
CA LEU A 122 8.45 8.93 24.94
C LEU A 122 8.18 9.66 26.25
N ALA A 123 8.42 8.98 27.37
CA ALA A 123 8.29 9.59 28.67
C ALA A 123 9.15 10.84 28.59
N SER A 124 8.50 11.99 28.44
CA SER A 124 9.16 13.28 28.39
C SER A 124 9.75 13.42 29.77
N ARG A 125 11.02 13.01 29.90
CA ARG A 125 11.78 13.15 31.13
C ARG A 125 11.80 14.66 31.35
N LYS A 126 10.93 15.16 32.23
CA LYS A 126 10.92 16.55 32.67
C LYS A 126 12.31 16.79 33.24
N LEU A 127 13.20 17.35 32.42
CA LEU A 127 14.46 17.93 32.88
C LEU A 127 14.03 19.11 33.73
N HIS A 128 14.15 18.94 35.04
CA HIS A 128 13.92 20.01 36.00
C HIS A 128 14.79 21.20 35.61
N ALA A 129 14.14 22.30 35.24
CA ALA A 129 14.77 23.60 35.07
C ALA A 129 15.24 24.07 36.44
N GLY A 130 16.52 23.84 36.72
CA GLY A 130 17.19 24.28 37.93
C GLY A 130 18.70 24.27 37.75
N GLY A 131 19.27 25.43 37.43
CA GLY A 131 20.68 25.75 37.72
C GLY A 131 21.63 25.87 36.54
N GLY A 132 21.86 27.12 36.10
CA GLY A 132 23.15 27.64 35.63
C GLY A 132 23.81 26.98 34.40
N ALA A 133 24.96 27.54 34.01
CA ALA A 133 25.75 27.20 32.82
C ALA A 133 26.00 25.70 32.58
N PHE A 134 25.93 24.87 33.62
CA PHE A 134 26.06 23.41 33.54
C PHE A 134 24.97 22.75 32.69
N THR A 135 23.73 23.25 32.73
CA THR A 135 22.63 22.76 31.88
C THR A 135 22.84 23.07 30.41
N LEU A 136 23.37 24.27 30.09
CA LEU A 136 23.76 24.65 28.73
C LEU A 136 24.91 23.77 28.23
N LEU A 137 25.87 23.44 29.11
CA LEU A 137 26.99 22.57 28.77
C LEU A 137 26.53 21.14 28.43
N LEU A 138 25.62 20.58 29.23
CA LEU A 138 25.02 19.27 28.98
C LEU A 138 24.18 19.26 27.69
N TRP A 139 23.44 20.33 27.41
CA TRP A 139 22.67 20.47 26.17
C TRP A 139 23.57 20.55 24.95
N LEU A 140 24.65 21.34 25.01
CA LEU A 140 25.65 21.45 23.95
C LEU A 140 26.38 20.12 23.73
N TRP A 141 26.70 19.39 24.81
CA TRP A 141 27.28 18.04 24.73
C TRP A 141 26.32 17.04 24.08
N ALA A 142 25.03 17.06 24.45
CA ALA A 142 24.01 16.22 23.83
C ALA A 142 23.83 16.55 22.34
N PHE A 143 23.89 17.84 21.98
CA PHE A 143 23.84 18.29 20.59
C PHE A 143 25.07 17.81 19.79
N LEU A 144 26.27 17.86 20.37
CA LEU A 144 27.48 17.33 19.76
C LEU A 144 27.40 15.81 19.55
N ILE A 145 26.91 15.05 20.54
CA ILE A 145 26.67 13.60 20.39
C ILE A 145 25.65 13.33 19.28
N LEU A 146 24.55 14.08 19.23
CA LEU A 146 23.54 13.93 18.18
C LEU A 146 24.12 14.24 16.80
N ALA A 147 24.86 15.34 16.66
CA ALA A 147 25.53 15.72 15.43
C ALA A 147 26.55 14.66 14.98
N TRP A 148 27.33 14.12 15.93
CA TRP A 148 28.29 13.04 15.65
C TRP A 148 27.60 11.76 15.19
N ASN A 149 26.54 11.33 15.86
CA ASN A 149 25.77 10.15 15.44
C ASN A 149 25.12 10.37 14.08
N THR A 150 24.55 11.55 13.83
CA THR A 150 23.95 11.89 12.54
C THR A 150 25.01 11.90 11.43
N LEU A 151 26.21 12.40 11.71
CA LEU A 151 27.33 12.37 10.78
C LEU A 151 27.76 10.93 10.46
N LEU A 152 27.89 10.08 11.48
CA LEU A 152 28.19 8.66 11.30
C LEU A 152 27.09 7.93 10.53
N ASP A 153 25.81 8.25 10.79
CA ASP A 153 24.67 7.67 10.08
C ASP A 153 24.67 8.09 8.62
N VAL A 154 24.90 9.37 8.32
CA VAL A 154 25.02 9.87 6.94
C VAL A 154 26.23 9.22 6.26
N LEU A 155 27.39 9.15 6.91
CA LEU A 155 28.59 8.51 6.35
C LEU A 155 28.35 7.01 6.10
N ARG A 156 27.71 6.30 7.02
CA ARG A 156 27.38 4.89 6.88
C ARG A 156 26.34 4.67 5.78
N PHE A 157 25.32 5.51 5.70
CA PHE A 157 24.29 5.45 4.67
C PHE A 157 24.87 5.72 3.29
N THR A 158 25.70 6.76 3.15
CA THR A 158 26.39 7.08 1.89
C THR A 158 27.39 6.01 1.49
N ALA A 159 28.17 5.45 2.43
CA ALA A 159 29.05 4.32 2.18
C ALA A 159 28.26 3.08 1.75
N THR A 160 27.13 2.78 2.40
CA THR A 160 26.27 1.65 2.02
C THR A 160 25.63 1.89 0.66
N SER A 161 25.16 3.10 0.39
CA SER A 161 24.51 3.47 -0.89
C SER A 161 25.48 3.48 -2.06
N THR A 162 26.75 3.85 -1.86
CA THR A 162 27.76 3.90 -2.93
C THR A 162 28.44 2.55 -3.15
N PHE A 163 28.56 1.73 -2.10
CA PHE A 163 29.21 0.42 -2.16
C PHE A 163 28.25 -0.73 -2.44
N SER A 164 26.99 -0.63 -2.02
CA SER A 164 25.99 -1.66 -2.26
C SER A 164 25.35 -1.42 -3.63
N LYS A 165 26.00 -1.95 -4.67
CA LYS A 165 25.22 -2.48 -5.79
C LYS A 165 24.38 -3.59 -5.19
N ASP A 166 23.06 -3.41 -5.17
CA ASP A 166 22.13 -4.43 -4.71
C ASP A 166 22.53 -5.77 -5.31
N THR A 167 22.63 -6.79 -4.46
CA THR A 167 22.85 -8.14 -4.95
C THR A 167 21.70 -8.45 -5.90
N PRO A 168 21.96 -8.90 -7.14
CA PRO A 168 20.89 -9.22 -8.06
C PRO A 168 20.05 -10.32 -7.43
N THR A 169 18.88 -9.94 -6.91
CA THR A 169 17.90 -10.90 -6.39
C THR A 169 17.02 -11.33 -7.56
N PRO A 170 16.32 -12.47 -7.45
CA PRO A 170 15.30 -12.86 -8.43
C PRO A 170 14.21 -11.80 -8.66
N LEU A 171 14.08 -10.82 -7.75
CA LEU A 171 13.15 -9.69 -7.84
C LEU A 171 13.76 -8.48 -8.58
N THR A 172 15.06 -8.46 -8.81
CA THR A 172 15.77 -7.37 -9.49
C THR A 172 15.69 -7.57 -11.01
N GLY A 173 14.84 -6.78 -11.68
CA GLY A 173 14.74 -6.76 -13.14
C GLY A 173 15.82 -5.90 -13.82
N PRO A 174 16.13 -6.15 -15.11
CA PRO A 174 17.02 -5.29 -15.88
C PRO A 174 16.41 -3.90 -16.09
N LYS A 175 17.26 -2.88 -16.33
CA LYS A 175 16.80 -1.53 -16.67
C LYS A 175 15.89 -1.59 -17.91
N GLY A 176 14.74 -0.92 -17.85
CA GLY A 176 13.74 -0.92 -18.93
C GLY A 176 12.65 -2.00 -18.81
N VAL A 177 12.72 -2.89 -17.79
CA VAL A 177 11.66 -3.88 -17.53
C VAL A 177 10.28 -3.26 -17.27
N GLU A 178 10.26 -1.99 -16.87
CA GLU A 178 9.05 -1.21 -16.64
C GLU A 178 8.15 -1.06 -17.88
N TYR A 179 8.72 -1.13 -19.08
CA TYR A 179 8.00 -1.03 -20.36
C TYR A 179 7.61 -2.39 -20.96
N HIS A 180 8.10 -3.49 -20.39
CA HIS A 180 7.73 -4.81 -20.87
C HIS A 180 6.29 -5.15 -20.45
N PRO A 181 5.57 -5.96 -21.25
CA PRO A 181 4.30 -6.53 -20.84
C PRO A 181 4.46 -7.23 -19.48
N LYS A 182 3.65 -6.81 -18.50
CA LYS A 182 3.68 -7.38 -17.16
C LYS A 182 2.83 -8.64 -17.14
N ARG A 183 3.38 -9.74 -16.63
CA ARG A 183 2.57 -10.90 -16.28
C ARG A 183 2.06 -10.74 -14.85
N ILE A 184 0.75 -10.75 -14.69
CA ILE A 184 0.09 -10.68 -13.39
C ILE A 184 -0.40 -12.08 -13.07
N VAL A 185 -0.15 -12.54 -11.84
CA VAL A 185 -0.66 -13.82 -11.35
C VAL A 185 -1.31 -13.55 -10.01
N HIS A 186 -2.49 -14.11 -9.79
CA HIS A 186 -3.16 -14.03 -8.51
C HIS A 186 -3.22 -15.39 -7.84
N ARG A 187 -3.07 -15.39 -6.52
CA ARG A 187 -3.17 -16.58 -5.68
C ARG A 187 -3.90 -16.23 -4.41
N THR A 188 -4.89 -17.04 -4.07
CA THR A 188 -5.57 -16.98 -2.79
C THR A 188 -4.75 -17.75 -1.76
N VAL A 189 -4.48 -17.12 -0.61
CA VAL A 189 -3.73 -17.73 0.49
C VAL A 189 -4.64 -17.74 1.72
N SER A 190 -4.66 -18.86 2.45
CA SER A 190 -5.45 -18.99 3.66
C SER A 190 -4.92 -18.05 4.75
N LEU A 191 -5.84 -17.36 5.43
CA LEU A 191 -5.50 -16.54 6.59
C LEU A 191 -5.03 -17.38 7.78
N ASP A 192 -5.45 -18.63 7.88
CA ASP A 192 -5.04 -19.50 8.98
C ASP A 192 -3.58 -19.93 8.83
N ASP A 193 -3.15 -20.27 7.60
CA ASP A 193 -1.74 -20.55 7.30
C ASP A 193 -0.84 -19.35 7.65
N ILE A 194 -1.31 -18.12 7.37
CA ILE A 194 -0.57 -16.89 7.72
C ILE A 194 -0.46 -16.73 9.24
N LYS A 195 -1.50 -17.08 10.00
CA LYS A 195 -1.46 -17.06 11.47
C LYS A 195 -0.49 -18.11 12.00
N ASP A 196 -0.45 -19.29 11.41
CA ASP A 196 0.44 -20.37 11.83
C ASP A 196 1.90 -20.01 11.63
N VAL A 197 2.25 -19.46 10.44
CA VAL A 197 3.60 -18.93 10.18
C VAL A 197 3.95 -17.80 11.15
N LYS A 198 3.04 -16.86 11.38
CA LYS A 198 3.23 -15.77 12.34
C LYS A 198 3.51 -16.28 13.76
N ASN A 199 2.80 -17.32 14.19
CA ASN A 199 2.96 -17.93 15.51
C ASN A 199 4.29 -18.68 15.61
N ALA A 200 4.67 -19.44 14.58
CA ALA A 200 5.93 -20.16 14.50
C ALA A 200 7.15 -19.22 14.48
N MET A 201 7.04 -18.08 13.80
CA MET A 201 8.11 -17.07 13.70
C MET A 201 8.19 -16.14 14.91
N HIS A 202 7.34 -16.34 15.93
CA HIS A 202 7.29 -15.51 17.14
C HIS A 202 7.18 -13.99 16.86
N CYS A 203 6.50 -13.60 15.77
CA CYS A 203 6.41 -12.19 15.34
C CYS A 203 5.51 -11.30 16.23
N VAL A 204 4.93 -11.85 17.30
CA VAL A 204 4.16 -11.09 18.30
C VAL A 204 4.82 -11.26 19.65
N GLY A 205 5.25 -10.15 20.26
CA GLY A 205 5.72 -10.15 21.64
C GLY A 205 4.65 -10.74 22.56
N ARG A 206 5.06 -11.63 23.47
CA ARG A 206 4.16 -12.33 24.40
C ARG A 206 3.07 -11.38 24.91
N PRO A 207 1.78 -11.75 24.82
CA PRO A 207 0.76 -11.00 25.53
C PRO A 207 1.19 -11.00 27.00
N SER A 208 1.28 -9.80 27.58
CA SER A 208 1.50 -9.65 29.01
C SER A 208 0.35 -10.35 29.71
N LEU A 209 0.63 -11.54 30.25
CA LEU A 209 -0.27 -12.22 31.17
C LEU A 209 -0.55 -11.24 32.31
N SER A 210 -1.75 -10.64 32.31
CA SER A 210 -2.27 -10.01 33.52
C SER A 210 -2.47 -11.14 34.53
N PRO A 211 -1.90 -11.07 35.74
CA PRO A 211 -2.14 -12.08 36.75
C PRO A 211 -3.62 -12.06 37.10
N SER A 212 -4.32 -13.16 36.81
CA SER A 212 -5.65 -13.42 37.33
C SER A 212 -5.55 -13.50 38.85
N SER A 213 -6.19 -12.56 39.53
CA SER A 213 -6.43 -12.64 40.96
C SER A 213 -7.39 -13.80 41.22
N PHE A 214 -6.83 -14.97 41.52
CA PHE A 214 -7.53 -16.00 42.26
C PHE A 214 -7.52 -15.59 43.75
N THR A 215 -8.70 -15.35 44.30
CA THR A 215 -8.94 -15.48 45.74
C THR A 215 -10.16 -16.37 45.93
N PRO A 216 -10.16 -17.22 46.97
CA PRO A 216 -11.06 -18.37 47.15
C PRO A 216 -12.52 -18.01 47.41
#